data_AF-A0A2V6KJU3-F1
#
_entry.id   AF-A0A2V6KJU3-F1
#
_cell.length_a   1.000
_cell.length_b   1.000
_cell.length_c   1.000
_cell.angle_alpha   90.00
_cell.angle_beta   90.00
_cell.angle_gamma   90.00
#
_symmetry.space_group_name_H-M   'P 1'
#
loop_
_entity.id
_entity.type
_entity.pdbx_description
1 polymer ?
#
loop_
_entity_poly.entity_id
_entity_poly.type
_entity_poly.pdbx_seq_one_letter_code
_entity_poly.pdbx_strand_id
1 'polypeptide(L)'
;MSFSSLWQRFQRYFLYYRDLDFSFDISRMKFPDDFFEKMGPQIDKAFTAMRALEAGAIANPTEKRMVGHYWLRNPALAPTPEIR
;
A
#
# COMPACT_ATOMS: atom_id res chain seq x y z
N MET A 1 -28.56 -6.74 6.55
CA MET A 1 -27.45 -6.19 5.72
C MET A 1 -28.07 -5.32 4.65
N SER A 2 -28.00 -4.01 4.79
CA SER A 2 -28.48 -3.11 3.73
C SER A 2 -27.48 -3.19 2.59
N PHE A 3 -27.83 -3.88 1.50
CA PHE A 3 -27.11 -3.75 0.25
C PHE A 3 -27.40 -2.34 -0.28
N SER A 4 -26.64 -1.35 0.19
CA SER A 4 -26.47 -0.12 -0.58
C SER A 4 -26.27 -0.52 -2.03
N SER A 5 -27.07 0.05 -2.94
CA SER A 5 -27.08 -0.39 -4.34
C SER A 5 -25.63 -0.47 -4.86
N LEU A 6 -25.30 -1.51 -5.64
CA LEU A 6 -23.93 -1.67 -6.17
C LEU A 6 -23.42 -0.40 -6.87
N TRP A 7 -24.34 0.40 -7.42
CA TRP A 7 -24.06 1.73 -7.95
C TRP A 7 -23.50 2.72 -6.91
N GLN A 8 -24.11 2.84 -5.73
CA GLN A 8 -23.59 3.69 -4.64
C GLN A 8 -22.22 3.22 -4.16
N ARG A 9 -22.00 1.89 -4.06
CA ARG A 9 -20.68 1.34 -3.73
C ARG A 9 -19.64 1.66 -4.80
N PHE A 10 -20.02 1.56 -6.08
CA PHE A 10 -19.16 1.96 -7.20
C PHE A 10 -18.79 3.44 -7.10
N GLN A 11 -19.76 4.34 -6.96
CA GLN A 11 -19.49 5.77 -6.82
C GLN A 11 -18.58 6.11 -5.63
N ARG A 12 -18.67 5.34 -4.54
CA ARG A 12 -17.85 5.55 -3.34
C ARG A 12 -16.41 5.06 -3.50
N TYR A 13 -16.21 3.93 -4.18
CA TYR A 13 -14.92 3.21 -4.16
C TYR A 13 -14.20 3.14 -5.50
N PHE A 14 -14.82 3.58 -6.59
CA PHE A 14 -14.15 3.69 -7.88
C PHE A 14 -13.09 4.78 -7.83
N LEU A 15 -11.87 4.43 -8.21
CA LEU A 15 -10.74 5.33 -8.28
C LEU A 15 -10.20 5.34 -9.71
N TYR A 16 -10.04 6.54 -10.29
CA TYR A 16 -9.41 6.72 -11.59
C TYR A 16 -8.26 7.71 -11.49
N TYR A 17 -7.05 7.22 -11.74
CA TYR A 17 -5.85 8.04 -11.89
C TYR A 17 -5.67 8.40 -13.36
N ARG A 18 -6.14 9.59 -13.74
CA ARG A 18 -6.09 10.09 -15.11
C ARG A 18 -4.67 10.15 -15.67
N ASP A 19 -3.71 10.58 -14.86
CA ASP A 19 -2.30 10.74 -15.29
C ASP A 19 -1.63 9.39 -15.61
N LEU A 20 -2.16 8.29 -15.07
CA LEU A 20 -1.67 6.93 -15.30
C LEU A 20 -2.57 6.14 -16.26
N ASP A 21 -3.67 6.74 -16.74
CA ASP A 21 -4.79 6.07 -17.39
C ASP A 21 -5.19 4.74 -16.73
N PHE A 22 -5.28 4.77 -15.40
CA PHE A 22 -5.45 3.59 -14.57
C PHE A 22 -6.68 3.71 -13.68
N SER A 23 -7.52 2.68 -13.67
CA SER A 23 -8.71 2.59 -12.82
C SER A 23 -8.65 1.42 -11.86
N PHE A 24 -9.17 1.61 -10.66
CA PHE A 24 -9.32 0.57 -9.63
C PHE A 24 -10.74 0.59 -9.07
N ASP A 25 -11.44 -0.55 -9.17
CA ASP A 25 -12.80 -0.73 -8.67
C ASP A 25 -12.86 -1.89 -7.69
N ILE A 26 -13.17 -1.58 -6.43
CA ILE A 26 -13.37 -2.57 -5.37
C ILE A 26 -14.84 -2.72 -4.97
N SER A 27 -15.77 -2.09 -5.67
CA SER A 27 -17.18 -2.03 -5.30
C SER A 27 -17.85 -3.41 -5.15
N ARG A 28 -17.38 -4.39 -5.92
CA ARG A 28 -17.85 -5.78 -5.93
C ARG A 28 -17.11 -6.71 -4.97
N MET A 29 -16.07 -6.23 -4.27
CA MET A 29 -15.41 -7.01 -3.23
C MET A 29 -16.32 -7.16 -2.02
N LYS A 30 -16.32 -8.36 -1.43
CA LYS A 30 -17.17 -8.70 -0.27
C LYS A 30 -16.51 -8.25 1.03
N PHE A 31 -16.65 -6.97 1.36
CA PHE A 31 -16.24 -6.42 2.65
C PHE A 31 -17.40 -5.69 3.35
N PRO A 32 -17.50 -5.79 4.69
CA PRO A 32 -18.52 -5.09 5.46
C PRO A 32 -18.30 -3.57 5.45
N ASP A 33 -19.34 -2.79 5.76
CA ASP A 33 -19.25 -1.33 5.71
C ASP A 33 -18.25 -0.74 6.72
N ASP A 34 -17.97 -1.45 7.82
CA ASP A 34 -16.99 -1.09 8.85
C ASP A 34 -15.56 -1.60 8.58
N PHE A 35 -15.31 -2.16 7.39
CA PHE A 35 -14.03 -2.80 7.06
C PHE A 35 -12.85 -1.83 7.17
N PHE A 36 -12.95 -0.64 6.57
CA PHE A 36 -11.85 0.33 6.55
C PHE A 36 -11.53 0.87 7.95
N GLU A 37 -12.55 1.08 8.78
CA GLU A 37 -12.37 1.49 10.18
C GLU A 37 -11.60 0.42 10.96
N LYS A 38 -11.96 -0.85 10.79
CA LYS A 38 -11.26 -1.97 11.44
C LYS A 38 -9.84 -2.19 10.91
N MET A 39 -9.59 -1.92 9.64
CA MET A 39 -8.28 -2.11 9.02
C MET A 39 -7.34 -0.92 9.22
N GLY A 40 -7.85 0.28 9.50
CA GLY A 40 -7.06 1.51 9.65
C GLY A 40 -5.78 1.36 10.47
N PRO A 41 -5.84 0.84 11.72
CA PRO A 41 -4.64 0.66 12.54
C PRO A 41 -3.59 -0.29 11.94
N GLN A 42 -4.04 -1.32 11.20
CA GLN A 42 -3.13 -2.26 10.53
C GLN A 42 -2.47 -1.62 9.31
N ILE A 43 -3.20 -0.76 8.60
CA ILE A 43 -2.68 0.03 7.49
C ILE A 43 -1.64 1.04 7.99
N ASP A 44 -1.86 1.72 9.11
CA ASP A 44 -0.88 2.63 9.72
C ASP A 44 0.42 1.91 10.10
N LYS A 45 0.29 0.71 10.67
CA LYS A 45 1.42 -0.16 10.97
C LYS A 45 2.16 -0.56 9.70
N ALA A 46 1.44 -0.94 8.64
CA ALA A 46 2.02 -1.32 7.36
C ALA A 46 2.81 -0.14 6.74
N PHE A 47 2.24 1.07 6.71
CA PHE A 47 2.93 2.25 6.21
C PHE A 47 4.18 2.62 7.04
N THR A 48 4.11 2.43 8.35
CA THR A 48 5.28 2.65 9.22
C THR A 48 6.39 1.63 8.92
N ALA A 49 6.03 0.36 8.74
CA ALA A 49 6.98 -0.68 8.35
C ALA A 49 7.57 -0.44 6.95
N MET A 50 6.76 0.00 5.99
CA MET A 50 7.21 0.37 4.64
C MET A 50 8.26 1.48 4.69
N ARG A 51 8.01 2.57 5.44
CA ARG A 51 8.99 3.66 5.59
C ARG A 51 10.29 3.18 6.22
N ALA A 52 10.22 2.32 7.24
CA ALA A 52 11.42 1.76 7.86
C ALA A 52 12.21 0.88 6.89
N LEU A 53 11.51 0.03 6.13
CA LEU A 53 12.08 -0.81 5.09
C LEU A 53 12.76 0.03 4.00
N GLU A 54 12.07 1.07 3.49
CA GLU A 54 12.60 2.01 2.50
C GLU A 54 13.85 2.75 3.00
N ALA A 55 13.88 3.11 4.29
CA ALA A 55 15.02 3.74 4.97
C ALA A 55 16.18 2.77 5.29
N GLY A 56 16.11 1.50 4.88
CA GLY A 56 17.20 0.53 5.07
C GLY A 56 17.15 -0.24 6.38
N ALA A 57 15.99 -0.35 7.03
CA ALA A 57 15.86 -1.27 8.16
C ALA A 57 16.14 -2.73 7.73
N ILE A 58 16.67 -3.54 8.66
CA ILE A 58 16.84 -4.97 8.45
C ILE A 58 15.45 -5.63 8.46
N ALA A 59 14.91 -5.83 7.27
CA ALA A 59 13.61 -6.46 7.06
C ALA A 59 13.70 -7.99 6.90
N ASN A 60 14.89 -8.52 6.54
CA ASN A 60 15.16 -9.96 6.52
C ASN A 60 16.01 -10.33 7.75
N PRO A 61 15.39 -10.69 8.88
CA PRO A 61 16.10 -10.92 10.14
C PRO A 61 16.95 -12.20 10.15
N THR A 62 16.57 -13.22 9.40
CA THR A 62 17.31 -14.50 9.34
C THR A 62 18.64 -14.32 8.63
N GLU A 63 18.66 -13.56 7.54
CA GLU A 63 19.89 -13.26 6.78
C GLU A 63 20.59 -11.99 7.27
N LYS A 64 19.97 -11.21 8.17
CA LYS A 64 20.43 -9.89 8.63
C LYS A 64 20.65 -8.90 7.47
N ARG A 65 19.71 -8.86 6.54
CA ARG A 65 19.80 -8.03 5.32
C ARG A 65 18.68 -6.99 5.21
N MET A 66 19.02 -5.88 4.56
CA MET A 66 18.06 -4.92 4.03
C MET A 66 17.36 -5.51 2.79
N VAL A 67 16.17 -5.00 2.46
CA VAL A 67 15.38 -5.47 1.31
C VAL A 67 15.04 -4.29 0.40
N GLY A 68 15.98 -3.91 -0.47
CA GLY A 68 15.93 -2.63 -1.20
C GLY A 68 15.78 -2.73 -2.71
N HIS A 69 14.98 -3.65 -3.25
CA HIS A 69 14.84 -3.83 -4.71
C HIS A 69 14.32 -2.57 -5.44
N TYR A 70 13.66 -1.65 -4.73
CA TYR A 70 13.25 -0.34 -5.25
C TYR A 70 14.43 0.61 -5.50
N TRP A 71 15.56 0.45 -4.80
CA TRP A 71 16.79 1.22 -5.08
C TRP A 71 17.34 0.90 -6.48
N LEU A 72 17.12 -0.33 -6.98
CA LEU A 72 17.52 -0.69 -8.35
C LEU A 72 16.75 0.09 -9.42
N ARG A 73 15.52 0.54 -9.10
CA ARG A 73 14.71 1.39 -9.99
C ARG A 73 15.01 2.87 -9.80
N ASN A 74 15.35 3.27 -8.58
CA ASN A 74 15.76 4.63 -8.26
C ASN A 74 16.89 4.64 -7.21
N PRO A 75 18.15 4.63 -7.67
CA PRO A 75 19.34 4.67 -6.81
C PRO A 75 19.36 5.79 -5.78
N ALA A 76 18.74 6.93 -6.08
CA ALA A 76 18.71 8.07 -5.17
C ALA A 76 18.02 7.76 -3.82
N LEU A 77 17.16 6.74 -3.79
CA LEU A 77 16.44 6.28 -2.59
C LEU A 77 17.25 5.33 -1.71
N ALA A 78 18.45 4.90 -2.14
CA ALA A 78 19.31 4.06 -1.31
C ALA A 78 19.71 4.79 -0.01
N PRO A 79 19.71 4.12 1.15
CA PRO A 79 19.90 4.75 2.45
C PRO A 79 21.34 5.20 2.70
N THR A 80 22.31 4.67 1.95
CA THR A 80 23.71 5.12 2.01
C THR A 80 24.33 5.23 0.61
N PRO A 81 25.36 6.07 0.42
CA PRO A 81 26.01 6.25 -0.88
C PRO A 81 26.69 4.98 -1.43
N GLU A 82 27.12 4.06 -0.58
CA GLU A 82 27.86 2.86 -0.96
C GLU A 82 26.98 1.83 -1.68
N ILE A 83 25.66 1.91 -1.48
CA ILE A 83 24.66 1.02 -2.08
C ILE A 83 23.69 1.75 -3.01
N ARG A 84 24.05 2.98 -3.40
CA ARG A 84 23.40 3.70 -4.49
C ARG A 84 23.79 3.11 -5.84
#